data_AF-J4IQ93-F1
#
_entry.id   AF-J4IQ93-F1
#
_cell.length_a   1.000
_cell.length_b   1.000
_cell.length_c   1.000
_cell.angle_alpha   90.00
_cell.angle_beta   90.00
_cell.angle_gamma   90.00
#
_symmetry.space_group_name_H-M   'P 1'
#
loop_
_entity.id
_entity.type
_entity.pdbx_description
1 polymer ?
#
loop_
_entity_poly.entity_id
_entity_poly.type
_entity_poly.pdbx_seq_one_letter_code
_entity_poly.pdbx_strand_id
1 'polypeptide(L)'
;MFELIPYTRFRDTPSVRFFDVTIPDSNARDLVVHRGPAVSPPDAEESGAWQFYLHPHQEDNLLAASGGRTFYLVNFAWDQPFHIVRLASGGDILRIPPGTFHRSISDLDGSVVLNQAVREQGASLTREFRVYNSCRIPALRLVTTKGAIRPVLHGVEPLLQAA
;
A
#
# COMPACT_ATOMS: atom_id res chain seq x y z
N MET A 1 -2.70 2.44 13.34
CA MET A 1 -2.61 3.32 12.16
C MET A 1 -1.43 2.86 11.32
N PHE A 2 -1.37 3.18 10.02
CA PHE A 2 -0.16 2.91 9.22
C PHE A 2 1.03 3.73 9.76
N GLU A 3 2.25 3.33 9.41
CA GLU A 3 3.49 3.98 9.84
C GLU A 3 4.44 4.13 8.64
N LEU A 4 5.24 5.19 8.64
CA LEU A 4 6.37 5.37 7.74
C LEU A 4 7.65 5.17 8.54
N ILE A 5 8.37 4.09 8.26
CA ILE A 5 9.52 3.65 9.02
C ILE A 5 10.79 4.07 8.27
N PRO A 6 11.61 4.96 8.85
CA PRO A 6 12.90 5.32 8.26
C PRO A 6 13.87 4.13 8.36
N TYR A 7 14.86 4.11 7.49
CA TYR A 7 15.90 3.08 7.49
C TYR A 7 17.29 3.66 7.30
N THR A 8 18.32 2.85 7.54
CA THR A 8 19.69 3.37 7.69
C THR A 8 20.44 3.33 6.37
N ARG A 9 20.91 4.48 5.90
CA ARG A 9 21.94 4.57 4.85
C ARG A 9 23.31 4.50 5.52
N PHE A 10 24.06 3.41 5.28
CA PHE A 10 25.29 3.14 6.05
C PHE A 10 26.59 3.29 5.25
N ARG A 11 26.53 3.39 3.91
CA ARG A 11 27.71 3.60 3.08
C ARG A 11 27.36 4.24 1.74
N ASP A 12 28.28 5.04 1.22
CA ASP A 12 28.25 5.62 -0.12
C ASP A 12 29.59 5.43 -0.85
N THR A 13 29.50 5.29 -2.17
CA THR A 13 30.61 5.46 -3.12
C THR A 13 30.13 6.39 -4.25
N PRO A 14 30.99 6.86 -5.18
CA PRO A 14 30.58 7.81 -6.21
C PRO A 14 29.36 7.41 -7.05
N SER A 15 29.02 6.12 -7.13
CA SER A 15 27.87 5.64 -7.92
C SER A 15 27.06 4.54 -7.23
N VAL A 16 27.30 4.28 -5.94
CA VAL A 16 26.62 3.21 -5.19
C VAL A 16 26.22 3.72 -3.82
N ARG A 17 25.00 3.39 -3.40
CA ARG A 17 24.47 3.69 -2.07
C ARG A 17 24.07 2.38 -1.40
N PHE A 18 24.35 2.26 -0.11
CA PHE A 18 24.04 1.07 0.68
C PHE A 18 23.05 1.42 1.79
N PHE A 19 22.01 0.61 1.90
CA PHE A 19 20.93 0.78 2.86
C PHE A 19 20.71 -0.51 3.63
N ASP A 20 20.54 -0.40 4.94
CA ASP A 20 19.98 -1.46 5.77
C ASP A 20 18.49 -1.17 5.90
N VAL A 21 17.69 -2.00 5.24
CA VAL A 21 16.23 -1.88 5.16
C VAL A 21 15.53 -2.92 6.06
N THR A 22 16.26 -3.55 6.98
CA THR A 22 15.75 -4.66 7.79
C THR A 22 14.54 -4.23 8.61
N ILE A 23 13.46 -5.02 8.51
CA ILE A 23 12.33 -4.95 9.44
C ILE A 23 12.46 -6.06 10.48
N PRO A 24 12.57 -5.71 11.77
CA PRO A 24 12.58 -6.69 12.85
C PRO A 24 11.37 -7.63 12.78
N ASP A 25 11.57 -8.89 13.14
CA ASP A 25 10.53 -9.94 13.19
C ASP A 25 9.87 -10.30 11.86
N SER A 26 10.27 -9.69 10.73
CA SER A 26 9.79 -10.07 9.40
C SER A 26 10.13 -11.53 9.09
N ASN A 27 9.07 -12.32 8.85
CA ASN A 27 9.17 -13.75 8.62
C ASN A 27 8.80 -14.15 7.18
N ALA A 28 8.48 -13.17 6.32
CA ALA A 28 8.21 -13.37 4.90
C ALA A 28 8.79 -12.23 4.04
N ARG A 29 9.12 -12.55 2.78
CA ARG A 29 9.58 -11.57 1.79
C ARG A 29 8.84 -11.80 0.49
N ASP A 30 7.99 -10.84 0.12
CA ASP A 30 7.29 -10.88 -1.16
C ASP A 30 7.91 -9.85 -2.10
N LEU A 31 8.13 -10.25 -3.36
CA LEU A 31 8.55 -9.36 -4.43
C LEU A 31 7.34 -9.06 -5.31
N VAL A 32 6.99 -7.77 -5.43
CA VAL A 32 5.84 -7.33 -6.21
C VAL A 32 6.33 -6.44 -7.35
N VAL A 33 5.99 -6.81 -8.58
CA VAL A 33 6.42 -6.11 -9.79
C VAL A 33 5.18 -5.67 -10.57
N HIS A 34 5.07 -4.37 -10.82
CA HIS A 34 4.06 -3.80 -11.70
C HIS A 34 4.72 -3.26 -12.97
N ARG A 35 4.02 -3.40 -14.09
CA ARG A 35 4.36 -2.74 -15.36
C ARG A 35 3.36 -1.62 -15.60
N GLY A 36 3.87 -0.44 -15.95
CA GLY A 36 3.02 0.71 -16.24
C GLY A 36 2.21 1.19 -15.02
N PRO A 37 1.20 2.05 -15.24
CA PRO A 37 0.32 2.54 -14.18
C PRO A 37 -0.75 1.52 -13.78
N ALA A 38 -0.32 0.37 -13.25
CA ALA A 38 -1.20 -0.74 -12.87
C ALA A 38 -1.99 -0.42 -11.59
N VAL A 39 -3.28 -0.71 -11.60
CA VAL A 39 -4.16 -0.70 -10.43
C VAL A 39 -4.17 -2.09 -9.80
N SER A 40 -3.92 -2.16 -8.49
CA SER A 40 -3.83 -3.44 -7.77
C SER A 40 -4.52 -3.39 -6.41
N PRO A 41 -5.55 -4.23 -6.16
CA PRO A 41 -6.22 -5.09 -7.16
C PRO A 41 -6.93 -4.25 -8.24
N PRO A 42 -7.22 -4.81 -9.43
CA PRO A 42 -7.91 -4.09 -10.49
C PRO A 42 -9.33 -3.67 -10.07
N ASP A 43 -9.91 -2.69 -10.75
CA ASP A 43 -11.31 -2.34 -10.51
C ASP A 43 -12.25 -3.47 -10.96
N ALA A 44 -13.42 -3.56 -10.33
CA ALA A 44 -14.40 -4.58 -10.68
C ALA A 44 -14.97 -4.32 -12.08
N GLU A 45 -14.68 -5.22 -13.04
CA GLU A 45 -15.00 -5.05 -14.47
C GLU A 45 -16.43 -4.60 -14.75
N GLU A 46 -17.42 -5.20 -14.09
CA GLU A 46 -18.85 -4.92 -14.33
C GLU A 46 -19.31 -3.54 -13.85
N SER A 47 -18.66 -2.99 -12.81
CA SER A 47 -19.17 -1.82 -12.07
C SER A 47 -18.21 -0.64 -12.04
N GLY A 48 -16.94 -0.84 -12.43
CA GLY A 48 -15.86 0.12 -12.21
C GLY A 48 -15.56 0.38 -10.72
N ALA A 49 -16.15 -0.42 -9.82
CA ALA A 49 -15.99 -0.24 -8.39
C ALA A 49 -14.57 -0.55 -7.95
N TRP A 50 -14.03 0.27 -7.05
CA TRP A 50 -12.73 0.00 -6.47
C TRP A 50 -12.73 -1.33 -5.74
N GLN A 51 -11.71 -2.12 -5.99
CA GLN A 51 -11.40 -3.31 -5.20
C GLN A 51 -10.23 -3.04 -4.26
N PHE A 52 -10.15 -3.82 -3.18
CA PHE A 52 -9.12 -3.74 -2.14
C PHE A 52 -8.67 -5.14 -1.73
N TYR A 53 -7.39 -5.29 -1.41
CA TYR A 53 -6.92 -6.41 -0.59
C TYR A 53 -7.18 -6.10 0.89
N LEU A 54 -7.26 -7.15 1.70
CA LEU A 54 -7.29 -7.05 3.16
C LEU A 54 -6.54 -8.24 3.73
N HIS A 55 -5.48 -7.95 4.49
CA HIS A 55 -4.66 -8.93 5.19
C HIS A 55 -5.10 -9.00 6.66
N PRO A 56 -5.87 -10.02 7.11
CA PRO A 56 -6.32 -10.10 8.49
C PRO A 56 -5.23 -10.59 9.46
N HIS A 57 -4.23 -11.33 8.98
CA HIS A 57 -3.18 -11.96 9.80
C HIS A 57 -1.77 -11.68 9.27
N GLN A 58 -1.63 -10.65 8.45
CA GLN A 58 -0.35 -10.19 7.91
C GLN A 58 -0.23 -8.67 8.05
N GLU A 59 0.88 -8.23 8.61
CA GLU A 59 1.38 -6.86 8.50
C GLU A 59 2.28 -6.76 7.27
N ASP A 60 2.09 -5.72 6.46
CA ASP A 60 2.99 -5.42 5.36
C ASP A 60 4.00 -4.35 5.75
N ASN A 61 5.23 -4.48 5.27
CA ASN A 61 6.28 -3.47 5.38
C ASN A 61 6.91 -3.26 4.00
N LEU A 62 6.38 -2.27 3.28
CA LEU A 62 6.57 -2.08 1.84
C LEU A 62 7.66 -1.06 1.55
N LEU A 63 8.66 -1.45 0.77
CA LEU A 63 9.71 -0.57 0.26
C LEU A 63 9.68 -0.56 -1.27
N ALA A 64 9.62 0.63 -1.88
CA ALA A 64 9.82 0.76 -3.33
C ALA A 64 11.31 0.67 -3.67
N ALA A 65 11.74 -0.45 -4.25
CA ALA A 65 13.09 -0.62 -4.77
C ALA A 65 13.30 0.16 -6.08
N SER A 66 12.24 0.31 -6.89
CA SER A 66 12.23 1.09 -8.13
C SER A 66 10.84 1.66 -8.40
N GLY A 67 10.78 2.83 -9.05
CA GLY A 67 9.54 3.56 -9.33
C GLY A 67 8.84 4.00 -8.05
N GLY A 68 7.51 3.88 -8.04
CA GLY A 68 6.69 4.19 -6.88
C GLY A 68 5.24 3.75 -7.04
N ARG A 69 4.52 3.82 -5.93
CA ARG A 69 3.09 3.50 -5.84
C ARG A 69 2.37 4.52 -4.97
N THR A 70 1.16 4.84 -5.36
CA THR A 70 0.22 5.58 -4.50
C THR A 70 -0.77 4.59 -3.91
N PHE A 71 -0.72 4.42 -2.60
CA PHE A 71 -1.59 3.53 -1.82
C PHE A 71 -2.83 4.27 -1.34
N TYR A 72 -3.96 3.58 -1.36
CA TYR A 72 -5.24 4.03 -0.83
C TYR A 72 -5.58 3.08 0.31
N LEU A 73 -5.53 3.58 1.54
CA LEU A 73 -5.67 2.81 2.76
C LEU A 73 -6.98 3.17 3.45
N VAL A 74 -7.80 2.16 3.74
CA VAL A 74 -9.03 2.32 4.51
C VAL A 74 -9.03 1.40 5.72
N ASN A 75 -9.17 1.98 6.91
CA ASN A 75 -9.33 1.23 8.15
C ASN A 75 -10.33 1.95 9.07
N PHE A 76 -11.45 1.30 9.35
CA PHE A 76 -12.56 1.89 10.10
C PHE A 76 -12.27 2.08 11.59
N ALA A 77 -11.16 1.53 12.11
CA ALA A 77 -10.75 1.71 13.49
C ALA A 77 -9.90 2.98 13.70
N TRP A 78 -9.56 3.72 12.64
CA TRP A 78 -8.82 4.98 12.75
C TRP A 78 -9.76 6.18 12.83
N ASP A 79 -9.33 7.24 13.51
CA ASP A 79 -10.11 8.49 13.65
C ASP A 79 -10.49 9.08 12.28
N GLN A 80 -9.55 9.04 11.33
CA GLN A 80 -9.80 9.28 9.91
C GLN A 80 -9.64 7.94 9.19
N PRO A 81 -10.72 7.38 8.60
CA PRO A 81 -10.65 6.02 8.07
C PRO A 81 -9.89 5.94 6.75
N PHE A 82 -9.76 7.03 6.00
CA PHE A 82 -9.25 7.00 4.62
C PHE A 82 -7.99 7.86 4.45
N HIS A 83 -6.92 7.21 4.02
CA HIS A 83 -5.60 7.81 3.80
C HIS A 83 -5.07 7.48 2.40
N ILE A 84 -4.40 8.42 1.77
CA ILE A 84 -3.65 8.20 0.53
C ILE A 84 -2.18 8.44 0.82
N VAL A 85 -1.35 7.44 0.56
CA VAL A 85 0.08 7.43 0.92
C VAL A 85 0.93 7.19 -0.32
N ARG A 86 1.87 8.08 -0.58
CA ARG A 86 2.87 7.91 -1.63
C ARG A 86 4.04 7.11 -1.11
N LEU A 87 4.34 6.00 -1.78
CA LEU A 87 5.56 5.22 -1.61
C LEU A 87 6.45 5.41 -2.85
N ALA A 88 7.53 6.18 -2.72
CA ALA A 88 8.49 6.42 -3.80
C ALA A 88 9.80 5.70 -3.53
N SER A 89 10.54 5.33 -4.58
CA SER A 89 11.87 4.74 -4.43
C SER A 89 12.81 5.69 -3.69
N GLY A 90 13.47 5.17 -2.64
CA GLY A 90 14.31 5.94 -1.75
C GLY A 90 13.58 6.72 -0.64
N GLY A 91 12.25 6.62 -0.55
CA GLY A 91 11.47 7.05 0.60
C GLY A 91 11.35 5.95 1.67
N ASP A 92 10.64 6.23 2.76
CA ASP A 92 10.48 5.33 3.91
C ASP A 92 9.76 4.01 3.59
N ILE A 93 9.84 3.05 4.52
CA ILE A 93 9.09 1.80 4.47
C ILE A 93 7.66 2.06 4.94
N LEU A 94 6.67 1.75 4.12
CA LEU A 94 5.25 1.86 4.47
C LEU A 94 4.80 0.61 5.21
N ARG A 95 4.53 0.73 6.51
CA ARG A 95 3.92 -0.32 7.33
C ARG A 95 2.40 -0.23 7.28
N ILE A 96 1.74 -1.28 6.81
CA ILE A 96 0.28 -1.39 6.78
C ILE A 96 -0.14 -2.46 7.80
N PRO A 97 -0.85 -2.09 8.87
CA PRO A 97 -1.27 -3.06 9.88
C PRO A 97 -2.41 -3.95 9.38
N PRO A 98 -2.58 -5.15 9.96
CA PRO A 98 -3.70 -6.03 9.66
C PRO A 98 -5.06 -5.33 9.80
N GLY A 99 -6.05 -5.81 9.04
CA GLY A 99 -7.39 -5.22 9.05
C GLY A 99 -7.52 -3.91 8.26
N THR A 100 -6.49 -3.53 7.49
CA THR A 100 -6.51 -2.36 6.62
C THR A 100 -6.80 -2.77 5.17
N PHE A 101 -7.92 -2.27 4.63
CA PHE A 101 -8.19 -2.38 3.21
C PHE A 101 -7.19 -1.53 2.45
N HIS A 102 -6.52 -2.11 1.47
CA HIS A 102 -5.56 -1.36 0.67
C HIS A 102 -5.63 -1.73 -0.81
N ARG A 103 -5.43 -0.71 -1.62
CA ARG A 103 -5.19 -0.80 -3.06
C ARG A 103 -4.11 0.19 -3.42
N SER A 104 -3.62 0.12 -4.65
CA SER A 104 -2.58 1.04 -5.11
C SER A 104 -2.58 1.22 -6.61
N ILE A 105 -1.92 2.28 -7.05
CA ILE A 105 -1.62 2.55 -8.45
C ILE A 105 -0.11 2.73 -8.56
N SER A 106 0.56 2.00 -9.44
CA SER A 106 1.99 2.21 -9.72
C SER A 106 2.22 3.40 -10.66
N ASP A 107 3.46 3.87 -10.73
CA ASP A 107 3.86 4.96 -11.63
C ASP A 107 3.75 4.57 -13.10
N LEU A 108 3.88 5.57 -13.99
CA LEU A 108 3.83 5.39 -15.45
C LEU A 108 4.79 4.33 -15.97
N ASP A 109 5.98 4.19 -15.38
CA ASP A 109 6.99 3.20 -15.76
C ASP A 109 6.89 1.89 -14.95
N GLY A 110 5.91 1.79 -14.05
CA GLY A 110 5.73 0.66 -13.14
C GLY A 110 6.45 0.82 -11.81
N SER A 111 6.59 -0.29 -11.09
CA SER A 111 7.27 -0.31 -9.79
C SER A 111 7.81 -1.70 -9.44
N VAL A 112 8.86 -1.73 -8.63
CA VAL A 112 9.34 -2.93 -7.95
C VAL A 112 9.29 -2.66 -6.46
N VAL A 113 8.52 -3.46 -5.73
CA VAL A 113 8.32 -3.31 -4.29
C VAL A 113 8.72 -4.58 -3.57
N LEU A 114 9.51 -4.43 -2.51
CA LEU A 114 9.78 -5.46 -1.52
C LEU A 114 8.77 -5.32 -0.39
N ASN A 115 8.07 -6.40 -0.04
CA ASN A 115 7.29 -6.48 1.18
C ASN A 115 8.00 -7.38 2.20
N GLN A 116 8.40 -6.81 3.33
CA GLN A 116 8.94 -7.55 4.47
C GLN A 116 7.80 -7.90 5.44
N ALA A 117 6.95 -8.83 5.04
CA ALA A 117 5.74 -9.17 5.78
C ALA A 117 6.03 -9.86 7.12
N VAL A 118 5.19 -9.56 8.11
CA VAL A 118 5.09 -10.30 9.37
C VAL A 118 3.76 -11.04 9.36
N ARG A 119 3.81 -12.37 9.33
CA ARG A 119 2.63 -13.25 9.28
C ARG A 119 2.43 -13.94 10.62
N GLU A 120 1.21 -13.91 11.15
CA GLU A 120 0.85 -14.68 12.33
C GLU A 120 0.86 -16.19 12.05
N GLN A 121 0.96 -17.00 13.10
CA GLN A 121 0.89 -18.45 12.97
C GLN A 121 -0.45 -18.86 12.34
N GLY A 122 -0.39 -19.63 11.25
CA GLY A 122 -1.58 -20.09 10.54
C GLY A 122 -2.12 -19.11 9.49
N ALA A 123 -1.43 -17.99 9.22
CA ALA A 123 -1.75 -17.10 8.10
C ALA A 123 -1.79 -17.88 6.77
N SER A 124 -2.75 -17.54 5.91
CA SER A 124 -2.98 -18.22 4.65
C SER A 124 -2.96 -17.22 3.50
N LEU A 125 -2.06 -17.40 2.54
CA LEU A 125 -1.96 -16.51 1.37
C LEU A 125 -3.30 -16.35 0.64
N THR A 126 -4.09 -17.42 0.53
CA THR A 126 -5.42 -17.33 -0.08
C THR A 126 -6.39 -16.44 0.71
N ARG A 127 -6.25 -16.36 2.04
CA ARG A 127 -7.07 -15.49 2.89
C ARG A 127 -6.53 -14.07 2.93
N GLU A 128 -5.22 -13.91 3.02
CA GLU A 128 -4.55 -12.61 3.04
C GLU A 128 -4.81 -11.86 1.72
N PHE A 129 -4.70 -12.52 0.57
CA PHE A 129 -4.87 -11.86 -0.73
C PHE A 129 -6.32 -11.88 -1.25
N ARG A 130 -7.32 -11.97 -0.36
CA ARG A 130 -8.74 -11.85 -0.75
C ARG A 130 -9.04 -10.45 -1.26
N VAL A 131 -9.83 -10.39 -2.31
CA VAL A 131 -10.27 -9.15 -2.95
C VAL A 131 -11.68 -8.79 -2.49
N TYR A 132 -11.85 -7.55 -2.05
CA TYR A 132 -13.10 -7.00 -1.55
C TYR A 132 -13.57 -5.86 -2.46
N ASN A 133 -14.80 -5.95 -2.94
CA ASN A 133 -15.41 -4.94 -3.81
C ASN A 133 -16.09 -3.86 -2.95
N SER A 134 -15.67 -2.61 -3.11
CA SER A 134 -16.20 -1.46 -2.37
C SER A 134 -17.72 -1.30 -2.51
N CYS A 135 -18.30 -1.59 -3.68
CA CYS A 135 -19.76 -1.49 -3.88
C CYS A 135 -20.56 -2.53 -3.06
N ARG A 136 -19.93 -3.61 -2.59
CA ARG A 136 -20.58 -4.65 -1.79
C ARG A 136 -20.43 -4.44 -0.28
N ILE A 137 -19.63 -3.46 0.14
CA ILE A 137 -19.36 -3.17 1.55
C ILE A 137 -19.79 -1.72 1.83
N PRO A 138 -20.96 -1.49 2.48
CA PRO A 138 -21.53 -0.15 2.64
C PRO A 138 -20.56 0.86 3.26
N ALA A 139 -19.79 0.45 4.27
CA ALA A 139 -18.80 1.30 4.92
C ALA A 139 -17.65 1.70 3.98
N LEU A 140 -17.14 0.76 3.14
CA LEU A 140 -16.12 1.09 2.14
C LEU A 140 -16.68 2.04 1.09
N ARG A 141 -17.87 1.72 0.55
CA ARG A 141 -18.54 2.57 -0.43
C ARG A 141 -18.70 4.00 0.10
N LEU A 142 -19.14 4.16 1.34
CA LEU A 142 -19.37 5.47 1.94
C LEU A 142 -18.09 6.31 2.00
N VAL A 143 -16.95 5.72 2.36
CA VAL A 143 -15.69 6.48 2.50
C VAL A 143 -14.97 6.70 1.16
N THR A 144 -15.26 5.90 0.12
CA THR A 144 -14.60 6.00 -1.19
C THR A 144 -15.43 6.68 -2.28
N THR A 145 -16.67 7.09 -2.00
CA THR A 145 -17.55 7.74 -3.00
C THR A 145 -17.31 9.26 -3.07
N LYS A 146 -17.52 9.85 -4.26
CA LYS A 146 -17.51 11.31 -4.45
C LYS A 146 -18.48 11.98 -3.46
N GLY A 147 -17.96 12.90 -2.64
CA GLY A 147 -18.71 13.59 -1.59
C GLY A 147 -18.45 13.07 -0.16
N ALA A 148 -17.69 11.98 -0.01
CA ALA A 148 -17.17 11.54 1.28
C ALA A 148 -16.18 12.56 1.88
N ILE A 149 -15.87 12.40 3.16
CA ILE A 149 -14.75 13.11 3.80
C ILE A 149 -13.49 12.85 2.96
N ARG A 150 -12.78 13.93 2.63
CA ARG A 150 -11.57 13.83 1.81
C ARG A 150 -10.52 12.99 2.53
N PRO A 151 -9.78 12.12 1.81
CA PRO A 151 -8.71 11.36 2.41
C PRO A 151 -7.62 12.28 2.93
N VAL A 152 -6.94 11.85 3.99
CA VAL A 152 -5.71 12.49 4.45
C VAL A 152 -4.58 12.10 3.51
N LEU A 153 -3.86 13.09 2.99
CA LEU A 153 -2.83 12.94 1.96
C LEU A 153 -1.42 12.90 2.58
N HIS A 154 -0.60 11.93 2.20
CA HIS A 154 0.76 11.72 2.73
C HIS A 154 1.76 11.56 1.59
N GLY A 155 2.68 12.51 1.43
CA GLY A 155 3.74 12.45 0.42
C GLY A 155 3.26 12.51 -1.03
N VAL A 156 1.96 12.71 -1.26
CA VAL A 156 1.43 13.03 -2.59
C VAL A 156 1.58 14.53 -2.79
N GLU A 157 2.27 14.92 -3.86
CA GLU A 157 2.11 16.28 -4.35
C GLU A 157 0.64 16.50 -4.74
N PRO A 158 0.09 17.71 -4.62
CA PRO A 158 -1.25 18.02 -5.11
C PRO A 158 -1.26 17.98 -6.64
N LEU A 159 -1.20 16.78 -7.22
CA LEU A 159 -1.60 16.54 -8.60
C LEU A 159 -3.12 16.56 -8.62
N LEU A 160 -3.64 17.47 -9.46
CA LEU A 160 -5.04 17.82 -9.63
C LEU A 160 -6.01 16.70 -9.24
N GLN A 161 -6.94 17.03 -8.35
CA GLN A 161 -8.20 16.34 -8.16
C GLN A 161 -8.93 16.23 -9.51
N ALA A 162 -8.65 15.19 -10.27
CA ALA A 162 -9.32 14.90 -11.53
C ALA A 162 -9.37 13.39 -11.76
N ALA A 163 -10.35 12.75 -11.11
CA ALA A 163 -11.10 11.61 -11.64
C ALA A 163 -12.45 11.50 -10.90
#